data_AF-A0A4P6TLJ0-F1
#
_entry.id   AF-A0A4P6TLJ0-F1
#
_cell.length_a   1.000
_cell.length_b   1.000
_cell.length_c   1.000
_cell.angle_alpha   90.00
_cell.angle_beta   90.00
_cell.angle_gamma   90.00
#
_symmetry.space_group_name_H-M   'P 1'
#
loop_
_entity.id
_entity.type
_entity.pdbx_description
1 polymer ?
#
loop_
_entity_poly.entity_id
_entity_poly.type
_entity_poly.pdbx_seq_one_letter_code
_entity_poly.pdbx_strand_id
1 'polypeptide(L)'
;MANKNGKAGKPNTAQGVRLAEQKRFQRTEEACRRIMDQLFAMQRANRFTEGELAEKYAVMAGIHYRKVRNGKVLGPADFNAAVEVCTAARRCLQQLDASLQFDQLPDSTGLQQILPLIDGVLADYQQLKAGRQP
;
A
#
# COMPACT_ATOMS: atom_id res chain seq x y z
N MET A 1 -18.67 55.83 -15.60
CA MET A 1 -17.67 54.97 -16.28
C MET A 1 -16.91 54.15 -15.23
N ALA A 2 -16.55 52.92 -15.60
CA ALA A 2 -15.56 52.01 -15.00
C ALA A 2 -15.87 51.30 -13.66
N ASN A 3 -16.65 50.22 -13.82
CA ASN A 3 -16.50 48.86 -13.29
C ASN A 3 -15.73 48.59 -11.98
N LYS A 4 -16.48 48.04 -11.02
CA LYS A 4 -16.01 47.15 -9.94
C LYS A 4 -15.40 45.89 -10.54
N ASN A 5 -14.09 45.67 -10.38
CA ASN A 5 -13.47 44.37 -10.66
C ASN A 5 -13.56 43.48 -9.42
N GLY A 6 -14.61 42.68 -9.36
CA GLY A 6 -14.68 41.49 -8.52
C GLY A 6 -14.38 40.22 -9.33
N LYS A 7 -13.88 39.19 -8.63
CA LYS A 7 -13.60 37.79 -9.03
C LYS A 7 -12.18 37.55 -9.59
N ALA A 8 -11.44 36.52 -9.18
CA ALA A 8 -11.69 35.42 -8.26
C ALA A 8 -10.34 34.93 -7.71
N GLY A 9 -10.20 34.86 -6.38
CA GLY A 9 -9.12 34.08 -5.78
C GLY A 9 -9.29 32.62 -6.19
N LYS A 10 -8.20 31.92 -6.52
CA LYS A 10 -8.20 30.48 -6.82
C LYS A 10 -8.52 29.70 -5.53
N PRO A 11 -9.71 29.12 -5.32
CA PRO A 11 -10.01 28.45 -4.05
C PRO A 11 -9.86 26.92 -4.12
N ASN A 12 -9.60 26.32 -5.29
CA ASN A 12 -9.95 24.91 -5.50
C ASN A 12 -8.78 23.91 -5.63
N THR A 13 -7.55 24.37 -5.87
CA THR A 13 -6.40 23.46 -6.04
C THR A 13 -5.94 22.84 -4.71
N ALA A 14 -5.87 23.64 -3.64
CA ALA A 14 -5.44 23.13 -2.33
C ALA A 14 -6.45 22.14 -1.71
N GLN A 15 -7.75 22.31 -1.97
CA GLN A 15 -8.79 21.38 -1.53
C GLN A 15 -8.76 20.08 -2.33
N GLY A 16 -8.57 20.15 -3.66
CA GLY A 16 -8.41 18.96 -4.50
C GLY A 16 -7.22 18.09 -4.11
N VAL A 17 -6.06 18.71 -3.85
CA VAL A 17 -4.84 18.01 -3.42
C VAL A 17 -5.04 17.29 -2.08
N ARG A 18 -5.67 17.95 -1.10
CA ARG A 18 -5.98 17.34 0.21
C ARG A 18 -6.96 16.17 0.07
N LEU A 19 -7.97 16.28 -0.77
CA LEU A 19 -8.93 15.20 -1.00
C LEU A 19 -8.28 13.99 -1.69
N ALA A 20 -7.42 14.23 -2.69
CA ALA A 20 -6.67 13.19 -3.38
C ALA A 20 -5.71 12.46 -2.42
N GLU A 21 -5.03 13.20 -1.54
CA GLU A 21 -4.18 12.64 -0.50
C GLU A 21 -4.97 11.77 0.49
N GLN A 22 -6.10 12.26 1.01
CA GLN A 22 -6.95 11.47 1.90
C GLN A 22 -7.45 10.19 1.24
N LYS A 23 -7.88 10.24 -0.02
CA LYS A 23 -8.31 9.05 -0.77
C LYS A 23 -7.16 8.04 -0.92
N ARG A 24 -5.95 8.50 -1.20
CA ARG A 24 -4.76 7.65 -1.27
C ARG A 24 -4.50 6.99 0.08
N PHE A 25 -4.50 7.74 1.18
CA PHE A 25 -4.28 7.19 2.51
C PHE A 25 -5.33 6.15 2.90
N GLN A 26 -6.61 6.41 2.63
CA GLN A 26 -7.69 5.44 2.88
C GLN A 26 -7.48 4.14 2.08
N ARG A 27 -7.16 4.26 0.78
CA ARG A 27 -6.83 3.10 -0.07
C ARG A 27 -5.61 2.34 0.46
N THR A 28 -4.56 3.03 0.89
CA THR A 28 -3.35 2.41 1.43
C THR A 28 -3.63 1.69 2.76
N GLU A 29 -4.44 2.27 3.63
CA GLU A 29 -4.90 1.61 4.86
C GLU A 29 -5.62 0.29 4.54
N GLU A 30 -6.58 0.32 3.61
CA GLU A 30 -7.34 -0.88 3.25
C GLU A 30 -6.42 -1.94 2.61
N ALA A 31 -5.50 -1.51 1.74
CA ALA A 31 -4.50 -2.37 1.14
C ALA A 31 -3.65 -3.07 2.21
N CYS A 32 -3.04 -2.32 3.12
CA CYS A 32 -2.19 -2.88 4.17
C CYS A 32 -2.95 -3.85 5.07
N ARG A 33 -4.22 -3.56 5.40
CA ARG A 33 -5.05 -4.49 6.19
C ARG A 33 -5.23 -5.82 5.46
N ARG A 34 -5.69 -5.78 4.20
CA ARG A 34 -5.92 -7.00 3.40
C ARG A 34 -4.65 -7.80 3.17
N ILE A 35 -3.53 -7.13 2.89
CA ILE A 35 -2.22 -7.77 2.73
C ILE A 35 -1.82 -8.50 4.02
N MET A 36 -1.94 -7.83 5.16
CA MET A 36 -1.56 -8.43 6.44
C MET A 36 -2.49 -9.57 6.85
N ASP A 37 -3.80 -9.44 6.61
CA ASP A 37 -4.76 -10.52 6.86
C ASP A 37 -4.39 -11.77 6.05
N GLN A 38 -4.03 -11.62 4.77
CA GLN A 38 -3.58 -12.73 3.92
C GLN A 38 -2.26 -13.34 4.43
N LEU A 39 -1.26 -12.52 4.74
CA LEU A 39 0.03 -13.02 5.23
C LEU A 39 -0.11 -13.74 6.59
N PHE A 40 -0.97 -13.25 7.48
CA PHE A 40 -1.25 -13.93 8.75
C PHE A 40 -2.04 -15.23 8.56
N ALA A 41 -2.99 -15.27 7.63
CA ALA A 41 -3.70 -16.51 7.28
C ALA A 41 -2.71 -17.57 6.77
N MET A 42 -1.80 -17.17 5.87
CA MET A 42 -0.74 -18.05 5.36
C MET A 42 0.20 -18.53 6.45
N GLN A 43 0.59 -17.65 7.38
CA GLN A 43 1.44 -18.03 8.51
C GLN A 43 0.74 -19.03 9.43
N ARG A 44 -0.54 -18.84 9.73
CA ARG A 44 -1.35 -19.79 10.53
C ARG A 44 -1.53 -21.13 9.83
N ALA A 45 -1.58 -21.14 8.50
CA ALA A 45 -1.66 -22.34 7.68
C ALA A 45 -0.28 -22.96 7.36
N ASN A 46 0.81 -22.50 8.00
CA ASN A 46 2.17 -22.98 7.78
C ASN A 46 2.58 -22.99 6.28
N ARG A 47 2.17 -21.97 5.53
CA ARG A 47 2.46 -21.88 4.08
C ARG A 47 3.88 -21.48 3.74
N PHE A 48 4.65 -21.00 4.72
CA PHE A 48 6.04 -20.60 4.53
C PHE A 48 7.06 -21.68 4.90
N THR A 49 6.61 -22.90 5.23
CA THR A 49 7.47 -23.96 5.81
C THR A 49 8.66 -24.34 4.91
N GLU A 50 8.51 -24.23 3.60
CA GLU A 50 9.57 -24.53 2.63
C GLU A 50 10.38 -23.29 2.19
N GLY A 51 10.02 -22.09 2.66
CA GLY A 51 10.55 -20.82 2.20
C GLY A 51 10.97 -19.88 3.34
N GLU A 52 12.14 -20.12 3.94
CA GLU A 52 12.68 -19.33 5.05
C GLU A 52 12.76 -17.82 4.73
N LEU A 53 13.09 -17.47 3.48
CA LEU A 53 13.14 -16.07 3.03
C LEU A 53 11.73 -15.47 2.89
N ALA A 54 10.75 -16.23 2.41
CA ALA A 54 9.36 -15.77 2.32
C ALA A 54 8.81 -15.46 3.71
N GLU A 55 9.08 -16.33 4.70
CA GLU A 55 8.69 -16.12 6.09
C GLU A 55 9.32 -14.85 6.67
N LYS A 56 10.64 -14.66 6.48
CA LYS A 56 11.35 -13.46 6.94
C LYS A 56 10.70 -12.18 6.40
N TYR A 57 10.33 -12.16 5.12
CA TYR A 57 9.66 -10.99 4.54
C TYR A 57 8.24 -10.81 5.07
N ALA A 58 7.48 -11.88 5.34
CA ALA A 58 6.17 -11.79 5.98
C ALA A 58 6.28 -11.19 7.40
N VAL A 59 7.27 -11.63 8.18
CA VAL A 59 7.56 -11.08 9.51
C VAL A 59 7.96 -9.60 9.42
N MET A 60 8.82 -9.24 8.46
CA MET A 60 9.20 -7.84 8.22
C MET A 60 8.00 -6.97 7.87
N ALA A 61 7.09 -7.44 7.01
CA ALA A 61 5.84 -6.74 6.71
C ALA A 61 5.03 -6.49 8.00
N GLY A 62 4.94 -7.48 8.89
CA GLY A 62 4.30 -7.33 10.20
C GLY A 62 4.98 -6.30 11.11
N ILE A 63 6.31 -6.24 11.13
CA ILE A 63 7.07 -5.24 11.90
C ILE A 63 6.78 -3.82 11.39
N HIS A 64 6.76 -3.61 10.07
CA HIS A 64 6.42 -2.32 9.49
C HIS A 64 4.95 -1.96 9.74
N TYR A 65 4.04 -2.93 9.69
CA TYR A 65 2.62 -2.69 9.92
C TYR A 65 2.32 -2.23 11.34
N ARG A 66 3.06 -2.73 12.34
CA ARG A 66 2.96 -2.25 13.73
C ARG A 66 3.37 -0.78 13.89
N LYS A 67 4.14 -0.22 12.96
CA LYS A 67 4.50 1.21 12.94
C LYS A 67 3.40 2.09 12.35
N VAL A 68 2.48 1.51 11.59
CA VAL A 68 1.29 2.20 11.07
C VAL A 68 0.28 2.29 12.22
N ARG A 69 -0.12 3.50 12.62
CA ARG A 69 -0.95 3.80 13.80
C ARG A 69 -2.24 2.98 13.86
N ASN A 70 -2.21 1.78 14.45
CA ASN A 70 -3.31 0.81 14.42
C ASN A 70 -3.82 0.54 12.99
N GLY A 71 -2.91 0.50 12.01
CA GLY A 71 -3.23 0.34 10.60
C GLY A 71 -3.84 1.57 9.92
N LYS A 72 -3.98 2.71 10.61
CA LYS A 72 -4.46 3.98 10.04
C LYS A 72 -3.32 4.75 9.38
N VAL A 73 -3.58 5.25 8.17
CA VAL A 73 -2.67 6.13 7.45
C VAL A 73 -3.19 7.56 7.58
N LEU A 74 -2.60 8.36 8.47
CA LEU A 74 -3.08 9.72 8.77
C LEU A 74 -2.18 10.80 8.19
N GLY A 75 -0.98 10.43 7.73
CA GLY A 75 -0.05 11.37 7.16
C GLY A 75 1.12 10.69 6.44
N PRO A 76 2.07 11.49 5.93
CA PRO A 76 3.19 11.00 5.13
C PRO A 76 4.06 9.95 5.84
N ALA A 77 4.25 10.08 7.16
CA ALA A 77 5.03 9.11 7.93
C ALA A 77 4.37 7.73 7.98
N ASP A 78 3.05 7.69 8.21
CA ASP A 78 2.28 6.45 8.21
C ASP A 78 2.23 5.85 6.79
N PHE A 79 2.12 6.69 5.77
CA PHE A 79 2.15 6.27 4.37
C PHE A 79 3.48 5.63 4.00
N ASN A 80 4.62 6.22 4.42
CA ASN A 80 5.93 5.61 4.20
C ASN A 80 6.07 4.27 4.94
N ALA A 81 5.57 4.15 6.17
CA ALA A 81 5.55 2.86 6.86
C ALA A 81 4.71 1.81 6.10
N ALA A 82 3.56 2.21 5.54
CA ALA A 82 2.72 1.36 4.71
C ALA A 82 3.40 0.96 3.38
N VAL A 83 4.22 1.83 2.79
CA VAL A 83 5.06 1.49 1.62
C VAL A 83 6.08 0.42 1.97
N GLU A 84 6.69 0.46 3.15
CA GLU A 84 7.60 -0.60 3.62
C GLU A 84 6.86 -1.93 3.84
N VAL A 85 5.62 -1.89 4.35
CA VAL A 85 4.76 -3.09 4.43
C VAL A 85 4.56 -3.68 3.03
N CYS A 86 4.16 -2.86 2.06
CA CYS A 86 3.93 -3.31 0.69
C CYS A 86 5.21 -3.82 0.01
N THR A 87 6.36 -3.18 0.28
CA THR A 87 7.66 -3.61 -0.24
C THR A 87 8.07 -4.97 0.31
N ALA A 88 7.96 -5.17 1.62
CA ALA A 88 8.24 -6.46 2.26
C ALA A 88 7.26 -7.54 1.78
N ALA A 89 5.96 -7.22 1.71
CA ALA A 89 4.95 -8.14 1.19
C ALA A 89 5.24 -8.56 -0.25
N ARG A 90 5.60 -7.62 -1.14
CA ARG A 90 5.97 -7.94 -2.52
C ARG A 90 7.16 -8.89 -2.60
N ARG A 91 8.19 -8.66 -1.79
CA ARG A 91 9.36 -9.55 -1.71
C ARG A 91 8.98 -10.93 -1.18
N CYS A 92 8.09 -10.99 -0.19
CA CYS A 92 7.53 -12.25 0.31
C CYS A 92 6.86 -13.03 -0.84
N LEU A 93 5.98 -12.39 -1.61
CA LEU A 93 5.30 -13.02 -2.74
C LEU A 93 6.28 -13.50 -3.82
N GLN A 94 7.32 -12.73 -4.13
CA GLN A 94 8.37 -13.12 -5.08
C GLN A 94 9.20 -14.32 -4.63
N GLN A 95 9.30 -14.56 -3.31
CA GLN A 95 9.97 -15.76 -2.79
C GLN A 95 9.07 -17.00 -2.87
N LEU A 96 7.75 -16.82 -2.86
CA LEU A 96 6.80 -17.92 -3.07
C LEU A 96 6.69 -18.28 -4.55
N ASP A 97 6.65 -17.28 -5.42
CA ASP A 97 6.66 -17.43 -6.86
C ASP A 97 7.31 -16.20 -7.50
N ALA A 98 8.47 -16.40 -8.14
CA ALA A 98 9.21 -15.33 -8.80
C ALA A 98 8.43 -14.69 -9.96
N SER A 99 7.53 -15.44 -10.60
CA SER A 99 6.67 -14.98 -11.70
C SER A 99 5.38 -14.30 -11.23
N LEU A 100 5.07 -14.38 -9.93
CA LEU A 100 3.88 -13.82 -9.29
C LEU A 100 2.55 -14.31 -9.92
N GLN A 101 2.52 -15.53 -10.46
CA GLN A 101 1.30 -16.14 -11.01
C GLN A 101 0.54 -16.93 -9.93
N PHE A 102 1.28 -17.58 -9.02
CA PHE A 102 0.80 -18.37 -7.90
C PHE A 102 -0.02 -19.61 -8.29
N ASP A 103 0.01 -20.06 -9.55
CA ASP A 103 -0.87 -21.12 -10.09
C ASP A 103 -0.81 -22.45 -9.34
N GLN A 104 0.29 -22.73 -8.65
CA GLN A 104 0.53 -23.97 -7.91
C GLN A 104 0.26 -23.85 -6.40
N LEU A 105 -0.16 -22.67 -5.92
CA LEU A 105 -0.36 -22.41 -4.50
C LEU A 105 -1.85 -22.55 -4.11
N PRO A 106 -2.17 -23.18 -2.96
CA PRO A 106 -3.54 -23.28 -2.47
C PRO A 106 -4.22 -21.91 -2.24
N ASP A 107 -3.40 -20.91 -1.92
CA ASP A 107 -3.85 -19.55 -1.60
C ASP A 107 -3.78 -18.59 -2.82
N SER A 108 -3.62 -19.14 -4.03
CA SER A 108 -3.42 -18.40 -5.28
C SER A 108 -4.41 -17.25 -5.48
N THR A 109 -5.69 -17.50 -5.25
CA THR A 109 -6.75 -16.48 -5.39
C THR A 109 -6.55 -15.31 -4.44
N GLY A 110 -6.22 -15.58 -3.17
CA GLY A 110 -5.95 -14.52 -2.19
C GLY A 110 -4.69 -13.72 -2.54
N LEU A 111 -3.64 -14.42 -2.99
CA LEU A 111 -2.38 -13.80 -3.43
C LEU A 111 -2.56 -12.91 -4.67
N GLN A 112 -3.31 -13.39 -5.67
CA GLN A 112 -3.65 -12.63 -6.87
C GLN A 112 -4.51 -11.40 -6.57
N GLN A 113 -5.37 -11.46 -5.55
CA GLN A 113 -6.20 -10.31 -5.14
C GLN A 113 -5.40 -9.22 -4.41
N ILE A 114 -4.37 -9.59 -3.63
CA ILE A 114 -3.57 -8.59 -2.89
C ILE A 114 -2.46 -7.96 -3.73
N LEU A 115 -2.01 -8.63 -4.80
CA LEU A 115 -0.91 -8.13 -5.64
C LEU A 115 -1.20 -6.75 -6.27
N PRO A 116 -2.38 -6.49 -6.88
CA PRO A 116 -2.73 -5.16 -7.38
C PRO A 116 -2.77 -4.09 -6.29
N LEU A 117 -3.09 -4.46 -5.04
CA LEU A 117 -3.11 -3.52 -3.91
C LEU A 117 -1.69 -3.09 -3.54
N ILE A 118 -0.76 -4.04 -3.50
CA ILE A 118 0.67 -3.79 -3.30
C ILE A 118 1.20 -2.87 -4.38
N ASP A 119 1.00 -3.24 -5.65
CA ASP A 119 1.53 -2.47 -6.78
C ASP A 119 0.93 -1.06 -6.85
N GLY A 120 -0.36 -0.90 -6.50
CA GLY A 120 -1.02 0.40 -6.43
C GLY A 120 -0.39 1.34 -5.40
N VAL A 121 -0.08 0.85 -4.19
CA VAL A 121 0.58 1.67 -3.16
C VAL A 121 2.02 2.03 -3.55
N LEU A 122 2.76 1.09 -4.14
CA LEU A 122 4.13 1.33 -4.59
C LEU A 122 4.16 2.33 -5.76
N ALA A 123 3.20 2.25 -6.69
CA ALA A 123 3.06 3.20 -7.79
C ALA A 123 2.75 4.61 -7.27
N ASP A 124 1.84 4.75 -6.31
CA ASP A 124 1.53 6.04 -5.67
C ASP A 124 2.77 6.67 -5.02
N TYR A 125 3.60 5.85 -4.34
CA TYR A 125 4.85 6.31 -3.74
C TYR A 125 5.87 6.76 -4.80
N GLN A 126 6.00 6.02 -5.90
CA GLN A 126 6.89 6.40 -7.00
C GLN A 126 6.46 7.72 -7.65
N GLN A 127 5.16 7.93 -7.86
CA GLN A 127 4.62 9.19 -8.40
C GLN A 127 4.95 10.38 -7.48
N LEU A 128 4.75 10.21 -6.17
CA LEU A 128 5.09 11.22 -5.18
C LEU A 128 6.59 11.53 -5.16
N LYS A 129 7.45 10.50 -5.22
CA LYS A 129 8.90 10.66 -5.28
C LYS A 129 9.37 11.37 -6.57
N ALA A 130 8.67 11.15 -7.68
CA ALA A 130 8.94 11.80 -8.96
C ALA A 130 8.40 13.25 -9.04
N GLY A 131 7.81 13.78 -7.96
CA GLY A 131 7.20 15.10 -7.93
C GLY A 131 5.91 15.21 -8.75
N ARG A 132 5.36 14.09 -9.23
CA ARG A 132 4.07 14.04 -9.92
C ARG A 132 2.98 13.98 -8.86
N GLN A 133 2.46 15.14 -8.49
CA GLN A 133 1.17 15.20 -7.80
C GLN A 133 0.06 15.00 -8.84
N PRO A 134 -0.92 14.10 -8.60
CA PRO A 134 -2.12 14.02 -9.42
C PRO A 134 -3.00 15.26 -9.28
#